data_AF-A0AA38JJ13-F1
#
_entry.id   AF-A0AA38JJ13-F1
#
_cell.length_a   1.000
_cell.length_b   1.000
_cell.length_c   1.000
_cell.angle_alpha   90.00
_cell.angle_beta   90.00
_cell.angle_gamma   90.00
#
_symmetry.space_group_name_H-M   'P 1'
#
loop_
_entity.id
_entity.type
_entity.pdbx_description
1 polymer ?
#
loop_
_entity_poly.entity_id
_entity_poly.type
_entity_poly.pdbx_seq_one_letter_code
_entity_poly.pdbx_strand_id
1 'polypeptide(L)'
;ATAIQEAVRTYNTAAAKLSPPREALSYDEVVEKAYVSELDFLKDTDSNIHEKIWAVPANRVLMTEYFKLFRASEELDRLHVEIHRLLTYMKEEQEYLRAVELNISENNPQLAYQVSLYRWERGRFNDLHWLRLRNIISLPGFDDTNRRFFRAGVGLKCQSQGEDERANDNMGEEMDVDRVNGEDDSDSEGEEGDIQAEAQVTAVLGVAVD
;
A
#
# COMPACT_ATOMS: atom_id res chain seq x y z
N ALA A 1 -19.02 11.94 21.72
CA ALA A 1 -20.25 12.29 20.97
C ALA A 1 -21.07 13.44 21.61
N THR A 2 -21.13 13.56 22.94
CA THR A 2 -21.98 14.57 23.64
C THR A 2 -21.57 16.03 23.39
N ALA A 3 -20.27 16.31 23.30
CA ALA A 3 -19.77 17.68 23.10
C ALA A 3 -20.20 18.30 21.76
N ILE A 4 -20.20 17.52 20.67
CA ILE A 4 -20.63 17.99 19.34
C ILE A 4 -22.14 18.26 19.32
N GLN A 5 -22.95 17.40 19.94
CA GLN A 5 -24.39 17.60 20.06
C GLN A 5 -24.74 18.87 20.84
N GLU A 6 -23.99 19.16 21.91
CA GLU A 6 -24.16 20.38 22.70
C GLU A 6 -23.73 21.64 21.92
N ALA A 7 -22.65 21.54 21.13
CA ALA A 7 -22.22 22.60 20.21
C ALA A 7 -23.27 22.88 19.12
N VAL A 8 -23.85 21.84 18.52
CA VAL A 8 -24.93 21.97 17.53
C VAL A 8 -26.16 22.63 18.15
N ARG A 9 -26.53 22.24 19.38
CA ARG A 9 -27.66 22.84 20.10
C ARG A 9 -27.42 24.32 20.39
N THR A 10 -26.24 24.67 20.89
CA THR A 10 -25.89 26.07 21.17
C THR A 10 -25.87 26.91 19.90
N TYR A 11 -25.29 26.39 18.80
CA TYR A 11 -25.35 27.02 17.47
C TYR A 11 -26.81 27.28 17.03
N ASN A 12 -27.65 26.26 17.02
CA ASN A 12 -29.05 26.38 16.57
C ASN A 12 -29.84 27.41 17.38
N THR A 13 -29.61 27.48 18.70
CA THR A 13 -30.26 28.51 19.56
C THR A 13 -29.78 29.94 19.27
N ALA A 14 -28.53 30.11 18.83
CA ALA A 14 -27.99 31.40 18.45
C ALA A 14 -28.43 31.79 17.03
N ALA A 15 -28.40 30.86 16.08
CA ALA A 15 -28.81 31.02 14.69
C ALA A 15 -30.26 31.53 14.55
N ALA A 16 -31.16 31.01 15.40
CA ALA A 16 -32.57 31.44 15.44
C ALA A 16 -32.77 32.89 15.89
N LYS A 17 -31.81 33.49 16.60
CA LYS A 17 -31.89 34.88 17.10
C LYS A 17 -31.33 35.91 16.12
N LEU A 18 -30.72 35.49 15.02
CA LEU A 18 -30.19 36.38 13.98
C LEU A 18 -31.31 36.97 13.10
N SER A 19 -31.02 38.07 12.42
CA SER A 19 -31.94 38.71 11.47
C SER A 19 -31.25 38.87 10.11
N PRO A 20 -31.62 38.06 9.09
CA PRO A 20 -32.63 37.00 9.12
C PRO A 20 -32.19 35.76 9.94
N PRO A 21 -33.14 34.95 10.45
CA PRO A 21 -32.80 33.69 11.10
C PRO A 21 -32.02 32.79 10.15
N ARG A 22 -30.95 32.14 10.65
CA ARG A 22 -30.19 31.16 9.88
C ARG A 22 -30.78 29.75 10.03
N GLU A 23 -30.51 28.89 9.05
CA GLU A 23 -30.91 27.48 9.03
C GLU A 23 -30.32 26.70 10.21
N ALA A 24 -31.08 25.76 10.77
CA ALA A 24 -30.64 24.91 11.87
C ALA A 24 -29.87 23.71 11.33
N LEU A 25 -28.77 23.33 11.99
CA LEU A 25 -27.94 22.19 11.63
C LEU A 25 -28.35 20.94 12.42
N SER A 26 -28.39 19.80 11.75
CA SER A 26 -28.49 18.49 12.41
C SER A 26 -27.11 17.98 12.84
N TYR A 27 -27.08 17.10 13.85
CA TYR A 27 -25.86 16.40 14.23
C TYR A 27 -25.31 15.56 13.07
N ASP A 28 -26.19 14.84 12.37
CA ASP A 28 -25.79 13.97 11.26
C ASP A 28 -25.18 14.77 10.10
N GLU A 29 -25.77 15.93 9.78
CA GLU A 29 -25.23 16.84 8.76
C GLU A 29 -23.84 17.36 9.10
N VAL A 30 -23.58 17.65 10.39
CA VAL A 30 -22.27 18.11 10.84
C VAL A 30 -21.24 16.98 10.73
N VAL A 31 -21.60 15.76 11.09
CA VAL A 31 -20.72 14.59 10.94
C VAL A 31 -20.41 14.31 9.47
N GLU A 32 -21.42 14.31 8.60
CA GLU A 32 -21.25 14.08 7.17
C GLU A 32 -20.39 15.14 6.47
N LYS A 33 -20.50 16.40 6.91
CA LYS A 33 -19.75 17.54 6.36
C LYS A 33 -18.42 17.81 7.07
N ALA A 34 -18.12 17.14 8.18
CA ALA A 34 -16.87 17.32 8.95
C ALA A 34 -15.63 17.12 8.07
N TYR A 35 -15.67 16.17 7.13
CA TYR A 35 -14.58 15.93 6.19
C TYR A 35 -14.17 17.18 5.38
N VAL A 36 -15.12 18.02 4.97
CA VAL A 36 -14.79 19.25 4.20
C VAL A 36 -13.98 20.22 5.07
N SER A 37 -14.19 20.18 6.39
CA SER A 37 -13.44 21.01 7.34
C SER A 37 -12.01 20.51 7.61
N GLU A 38 -11.69 19.26 7.26
CA GLU A 38 -10.34 18.69 7.35
C GLU A 38 -9.42 19.25 6.25
N LEU A 39 -10.00 19.82 5.20
CA LEU A 39 -9.27 20.43 4.10
C LEU A 39 -9.03 21.92 4.41
N ASP A 40 -7.97 22.21 5.15
CA ASP A 40 -7.65 23.56 5.65
C ASP A 40 -7.60 24.63 4.55
N PHE A 41 -7.18 24.26 3.33
CA PHE A 41 -7.15 25.18 2.18
C PHE A 41 -8.55 25.63 1.70
N LEU A 42 -9.60 24.90 2.08
CA LEU A 42 -10.98 25.24 1.73
C LEU A 42 -11.62 26.22 2.71
N LYS A 43 -11.03 26.43 3.89
CA LYS A 43 -11.58 27.29 4.95
C LYS A 43 -11.68 28.76 4.51
N ASP A 44 -10.74 29.22 3.67
CA ASP A 44 -10.68 30.61 3.21
C ASP A 44 -11.40 30.84 1.87
N THR A 45 -11.81 29.77 1.19
CA THR A 45 -12.62 29.85 -0.02
C THR A 45 -14.09 29.95 0.37
N ASP A 46 -14.57 31.17 0.56
CA ASP A 46 -15.94 31.53 0.98
C ASP A 46 -17.02 31.27 -0.12
N SER A 47 -16.76 30.29 -0.99
CA SER A 47 -17.66 29.86 -2.05
C SER A 47 -18.56 28.75 -1.54
N ASN A 48 -19.73 28.55 -2.17
CA ASN A 48 -20.65 27.45 -1.89
C ASN A 48 -20.02 26.07 -2.19
N ILE A 49 -19.03 25.66 -1.41
CA ILE A 49 -18.29 24.41 -1.57
C ILE A 49 -19.22 23.24 -1.31
N HIS A 50 -20.11 23.37 -0.32
CA HIS A 50 -21.12 22.38 0.00
C HIS A 50 -22.12 22.13 -1.15
N GLU A 51 -22.27 23.06 -2.09
CA GLU A 51 -23.11 22.89 -3.28
C GLU A 51 -22.35 22.22 -4.44
N LYS A 52 -21.03 22.05 -4.32
CA LYS A 52 -20.24 21.37 -5.35
C LYS A 52 -20.54 19.87 -5.32
N ILE A 53 -20.69 19.31 -6.51
CA ILE A 53 -21.00 17.89 -6.71
C ILE A 53 -19.98 16.98 -6.00
N TRP A 54 -18.70 17.36 -5.95
CA TRP A 54 -17.64 16.62 -5.26
C TRP A 54 -17.64 16.76 -3.73
N ALA A 55 -18.33 17.75 -3.16
CA ALA A 55 -18.42 17.95 -1.72
C ALA A 55 -19.61 17.20 -1.09
N VAL A 56 -20.58 16.77 -1.91
CA VAL A 56 -21.71 15.94 -1.49
C VAL A 56 -21.20 14.58 -1.00
N PRO A 57 -21.50 14.16 0.24
CA PRO A 57 -20.97 12.92 0.82
C PRO A 57 -21.22 11.68 -0.04
N ALA A 58 -22.45 11.49 -0.55
CA ALA A 58 -22.80 10.36 -1.41
C ALA A 58 -21.93 10.29 -2.67
N ASN A 59 -21.69 11.44 -3.32
CA ASN A 59 -20.88 11.52 -4.52
C ASN A 59 -19.40 11.27 -4.21
N ARG A 60 -18.91 11.65 -3.03
CA ARG A 60 -17.55 11.34 -2.59
C ARG A 60 -17.34 9.85 -2.42
N VAL A 61 -18.26 9.15 -1.77
CA VAL A 61 -18.15 7.70 -1.61
C VAL A 61 -18.09 7.04 -2.98
N LEU A 62 -19.00 7.40 -3.89
CA LEU A 62 -18.98 6.91 -5.27
C LEU A 62 -17.68 7.26 -6.01
N MET A 63 -17.18 8.47 -5.85
CA MET A 63 -15.94 8.94 -6.47
C MET A 63 -14.72 8.19 -5.92
N THR A 64 -14.65 7.96 -4.61
CA THR A 64 -13.62 7.15 -3.96
C THR A 64 -13.63 5.73 -4.49
N GLU A 65 -14.80 5.08 -4.55
CA GLU A 65 -14.92 3.72 -5.09
C GLU A 65 -14.56 3.66 -6.58
N TYR A 66 -14.99 4.66 -7.37
CA TYR A 66 -14.61 4.79 -8.76
C TYR A 66 -13.09 4.91 -8.94
N PHE A 67 -12.43 5.77 -8.14
CA PHE A 67 -10.98 5.95 -8.21
C PHE A 67 -10.21 4.76 -7.64
N LYS A 68 -10.72 4.07 -6.61
CA LYS A 68 -10.17 2.78 -6.15
C LYS A 68 -10.17 1.77 -7.30
N LEU A 69 -11.29 1.64 -8.00
CA LEU A 69 -11.41 0.73 -9.15
C LEU A 69 -10.48 1.14 -10.31
N PHE A 70 -10.41 2.43 -10.63
CA PHE A 70 -9.53 2.95 -11.67
C PHE A 70 -8.06 2.65 -11.33
N ARG A 71 -7.64 2.97 -10.10
CA ARG A 71 -6.27 2.74 -9.62
C ARG A 71 -5.92 1.27 -9.40
N ALA A 72 -6.90 0.42 -9.09
CA ALA A 72 -6.68 -1.01 -8.96
C ALA A 72 -6.09 -1.63 -10.23
N SER A 73 -6.41 -1.07 -11.41
CA SER A 73 -5.81 -1.52 -12.66
C SER A 73 -4.32 -1.17 -12.76
N GLU A 74 -3.92 0.04 -12.37
CA GLU A 74 -2.52 0.47 -12.31
C GLU A 74 -1.73 -0.31 -11.24
N GLU A 75 -2.38 -0.56 -10.10
CA GLU A 75 -1.79 -1.30 -8.99
C GLU A 75 -1.56 -2.77 -9.35
N LEU A 76 -2.43 -3.38 -10.17
CA LEU A 76 -2.21 -4.72 -10.69
C LEU A 76 -0.88 -4.83 -11.45
N ASP A 77 -0.58 -3.84 -12.32
CA ASP A 77 0.66 -3.81 -13.08
C ASP A 77 1.90 -3.64 -12.19
N ARG A 78 1.79 -2.82 -11.14
CA ARG A 78 2.87 -2.67 -10.13
C ARG A 78 3.10 -3.95 -9.35
N LEU A 79 2.02 -4.59 -8.89
CA LEU A 79 2.08 -5.85 -8.16
C LEU A 79 2.75 -6.95 -8.98
N HIS A 80 2.52 -7.00 -10.30
CA HIS A 80 3.22 -7.95 -11.16
C HIS A 80 4.76 -7.79 -11.11
N VAL A 81 5.24 -6.55 -11.10
CA VAL A 81 6.68 -6.24 -10.99
C VAL A 81 7.20 -6.61 -9.60
N GLU A 82 6.45 -6.25 -8.55
CA GLU A 82 6.85 -6.51 -7.17
C GLU A 82 6.88 -8.01 -6.83
N ILE A 83 5.88 -8.78 -7.27
CA ILE A 83 5.85 -10.24 -7.13
C ILE A 83 7.08 -10.86 -7.80
N HIS A 84 7.43 -10.40 -9.00
CA HIS A 84 8.60 -10.89 -9.71
C HIS A 84 9.89 -10.58 -8.96
N ARG A 85 10.04 -9.35 -8.43
CA ARG A 85 11.19 -8.94 -7.61
C ARG A 85 11.29 -9.73 -6.33
N LEU A 86 10.17 -9.90 -5.61
CA LEU A 86 10.11 -10.68 -4.37
C LEU A 86 10.55 -12.13 -4.60
N LEU A 87 10.01 -12.80 -5.62
CA LEU A 87 10.37 -14.17 -5.95
C LEU A 87 11.85 -14.32 -6.34
N THR A 88 12.38 -13.34 -7.06
CA THR A 88 13.80 -13.29 -7.43
C THR A 88 14.67 -13.15 -6.18
N TYR A 89 14.35 -12.17 -5.33
CA TYR A 89 15.05 -11.93 -4.07
C TYR A 89 15.05 -13.16 -3.15
N MET A 90 13.88 -13.80 -2.96
CA MET A 90 13.78 -15.00 -2.12
C MET A 90 14.66 -16.16 -2.64
N LYS A 91 14.72 -16.34 -3.97
CA LYS A 91 15.55 -17.36 -4.59
C LYS A 91 17.04 -17.06 -4.41
N GLU A 92 17.45 -15.84 -4.74
CA GLU A 92 18.85 -15.42 -4.70
C GLU A 92 19.40 -15.35 -3.28
N GLU A 93 18.63 -14.84 -2.32
CA GLU A 93 19.02 -14.82 -0.91
C GLU A 93 19.23 -16.26 -0.40
N GLN A 94 18.34 -17.19 -0.74
CA GLN A 94 18.45 -18.58 -0.34
C GLN A 94 19.70 -19.25 -0.93
N GLU A 95 20.00 -19.00 -2.20
CA GLU A 95 21.19 -19.53 -2.89
C GLU A 95 22.48 -18.91 -2.31
N TYR A 96 22.48 -17.59 -2.08
CA TYR A 96 23.59 -16.87 -1.47
C TYR A 96 23.91 -17.39 -0.06
N LEU A 97 22.91 -17.50 0.82
CA LEU A 97 23.13 -17.98 2.18
C LEU A 97 23.63 -19.43 2.22
N ARG A 98 23.18 -20.29 1.29
CA ARG A 98 23.72 -21.65 1.15
C ARG A 98 25.18 -21.65 0.71
N ALA A 99 25.53 -20.82 -0.27
CA ALA A 99 26.91 -20.71 -0.74
C ALA A 99 27.84 -20.18 0.36
N VAL A 100 27.41 -19.14 1.09
CA VAL A 100 28.17 -18.56 2.21
C VAL A 100 28.37 -19.59 3.33
N GLU A 101 27.33 -20.32 3.71
CA GLU A 101 27.43 -21.38 4.72
C GLU A 101 28.46 -22.45 4.32
N LEU A 102 28.41 -22.91 3.07
CA LEU A 102 29.35 -23.91 2.57
C LEU A 102 30.78 -23.40 2.59
N ASN A 103 31.03 -22.19 2.08
CA ASN A 103 32.35 -21.58 1.99
C ASN A 103 33.00 -21.34 3.37
N ILE A 104 32.20 -21.01 4.39
CA ILE A 104 32.70 -20.71 5.73
C ILE A 104 32.80 -21.99 6.58
N SER A 105 32.08 -23.06 6.25
CA SER A 105 32.01 -24.29 7.06
C SER A 105 33.36 -24.92 7.39
N GLU A 106 34.31 -24.86 6.45
CA GLU A 106 35.65 -25.42 6.63
C GLU A 106 36.55 -24.57 7.55
N ASN A 107 36.42 -23.24 7.44
CA ASN A 107 37.28 -22.29 8.15
C ASN A 107 36.74 -21.89 9.53
N ASN A 108 35.42 -21.79 9.67
CA ASN A 108 34.76 -21.35 10.89
C ASN A 108 33.38 -22.01 11.05
N PRO A 109 33.32 -23.24 11.61
CA PRO A 109 32.08 -23.99 11.73
C PRO A 109 31.06 -23.32 12.66
N GLN A 110 31.50 -22.55 13.66
CA GLN A 110 30.59 -21.83 14.56
C GLN A 110 29.84 -20.72 13.82
N LEU A 111 30.54 -19.95 12.98
CA LEU A 111 29.91 -18.92 12.15
C LEU A 111 29.00 -19.53 11.08
N ALA A 112 29.43 -20.63 10.44
CA ALA A 112 28.59 -21.35 9.48
C ALA A 112 27.29 -21.84 10.14
N TYR A 113 27.34 -22.30 11.38
CA TYR A 113 26.13 -22.67 12.14
C TYR A 113 25.20 -21.47 12.36
N GLN A 114 25.72 -20.28 12.70
CA GLN A 114 24.89 -19.08 12.83
C GLN A 114 24.24 -18.67 11.50
N VAL A 115 24.99 -18.73 10.40
CA VAL A 115 24.46 -18.50 9.04
C VAL A 115 23.35 -19.52 8.73
N SER A 116 23.51 -20.77 9.15
CA SER A 116 22.50 -21.80 8.94
C SER A 116 21.20 -21.52 9.69
N LEU A 117 21.28 -21.04 10.95
CA LEU A 117 20.13 -20.63 11.74
C LEU A 117 19.40 -19.45 11.09
N TYR A 118 20.14 -18.43 10.66
CA TYR A 118 19.57 -17.28 9.95
C TYR A 118 18.88 -17.71 8.65
N ARG A 119 19.52 -18.55 7.85
CA ARG A 119 18.92 -19.12 6.62
C ARG A 119 17.63 -19.88 6.91
N TRP A 120 17.58 -20.65 8.00
CA TRP A 120 16.39 -21.40 8.38
C TRP A 120 15.24 -20.48 8.78
N GLU A 121 15.53 -19.43 9.55
CA GLU A 121 14.55 -18.41 9.91
C GLU A 121 13.97 -17.73 8.67
N ARG A 122 14.82 -17.26 7.75
CA ARG A 122 14.41 -16.67 6.46
C ARG A 122 13.58 -17.64 5.63
N GLY A 123 13.97 -18.92 5.60
CA GLY A 123 13.24 -20.00 4.94
C GLY A 123 11.78 -20.10 5.40
N ARG A 124 11.50 -19.93 6.70
CA ARG A 124 10.14 -19.98 7.23
C ARG A 124 9.27 -18.81 6.75
N PHE A 125 9.84 -17.61 6.67
CA PHE A 125 9.14 -16.47 6.07
C PHE A 125 8.92 -16.68 4.57
N ASN A 126 9.92 -17.21 3.88
CA ASN A 126 9.83 -17.55 2.46
C ASN A 126 8.72 -18.57 2.19
N ASP A 127 8.55 -19.59 3.04
CA ASP A 127 7.47 -20.57 2.93
C ASP A 127 6.08 -19.90 3.07
N LEU A 128 5.94 -18.93 3.97
CA LEU A 128 4.70 -18.15 4.13
C LEU A 128 4.41 -17.30 2.89
N HIS A 129 5.41 -16.63 2.33
CA HIS A 129 5.26 -15.87 1.09
C HIS A 129 4.84 -16.77 -0.07
N TRP A 130 5.46 -17.95 -0.22
CA TRP A 130 5.07 -18.94 -1.22
C TRP A 130 3.63 -19.42 -1.04
N LEU A 131 3.19 -19.65 0.20
CA LEU A 131 1.81 -20.03 0.48
C LEU A 131 0.84 -18.93 0.06
N ARG A 132 1.10 -17.67 0.41
CA ARG A 132 0.26 -16.53 0.03
C ARG A 132 0.19 -16.35 -1.48
N LEU A 133 1.33 -16.42 -2.17
CA LEU A 133 1.38 -16.32 -3.63
C LEU A 133 0.61 -17.47 -4.32
N ARG A 134 0.69 -18.69 -3.78
CA ARG A 134 -0.13 -19.82 -4.28
C ARG A 134 -1.62 -19.60 -4.06
N ASN A 135 -2.00 -19.04 -2.91
CA ASN A 135 -3.39 -18.71 -2.64
C ASN A 135 -3.92 -17.67 -3.63
N ILE A 136 -3.13 -16.65 -3.97
CA ILE A 136 -3.48 -15.64 -4.98
C ILE A 136 -3.75 -16.30 -6.35
N ILE A 137 -2.86 -17.20 -6.79
CA ILE A 137 -3.04 -17.94 -8.05
C ILE A 137 -4.30 -18.82 -8.03
N SER A 138 -4.76 -19.24 -6.84
CA SER A 138 -5.97 -20.04 -6.68
C SER A 138 -7.27 -19.25 -6.55
N LEU A 139 -7.21 -17.92 -6.52
CA LEU A 139 -8.40 -17.09 -6.38
C LEU A 139 -9.33 -17.24 -7.60
N PRO A 140 -10.65 -17.28 -7.39
CA PRO A 140 -11.60 -17.25 -8.49
C PRO A 140 -11.46 -15.93 -9.27
N GLY A 141 -11.34 -16.01 -10.58
CA GLY A 141 -11.12 -14.83 -11.44
C GLY A 141 -9.66 -14.47 -11.66
N PHE A 142 -8.70 -15.25 -11.13
CA PHE A 142 -7.29 -15.11 -11.50
C PHE A 142 -7.10 -15.42 -12.99
N ASP A 143 -6.52 -14.48 -13.73
CA ASP A 143 -6.16 -14.70 -15.13
C ASP A 143 -4.88 -15.55 -15.24
N ASP A 144 -5.01 -16.73 -15.84
CA ASP A 144 -3.90 -17.65 -16.06
C ASP A 144 -2.77 -17.04 -16.90
N THR A 145 -3.02 -16.01 -17.72
CA THR A 145 -1.93 -15.33 -18.43
C THR A 145 -0.95 -14.65 -17.47
N ASN A 146 -1.41 -14.22 -16.29
CA ASN A 146 -0.60 -13.53 -15.28
C ASN A 146 0.35 -14.48 -14.53
N ARG A 147 0.22 -15.81 -14.69
CA ARG A 147 1.16 -16.79 -14.12
C ARG A 147 2.62 -16.55 -14.49
N ARG A 148 2.87 -15.87 -15.62
CA ARG A 148 4.22 -15.49 -16.06
C ARG A 148 4.97 -14.63 -15.02
N PHE A 149 4.26 -13.80 -14.27
CA PHE A 149 4.83 -12.91 -13.25
C PHE A 149 5.15 -13.64 -11.94
N PHE A 150 4.49 -14.77 -11.68
CA PHE A 150 4.70 -15.61 -10.48
C PHE A 150 5.87 -16.59 -10.65
N ARG A 151 6.96 -16.12 -11.24
CA ARG A 151 8.21 -16.86 -11.39
C ARG A 151 9.37 -15.97 -11.01
N ALA A 152 10.39 -16.53 -10.39
CA ALA A 152 11.64 -15.82 -10.15
C ALA A 152 12.33 -15.49 -11.48
N GLY A 153 12.84 -14.27 -11.59
CA GLY A 153 13.65 -13.81 -12.72
C GLY A 153 15.13 -14.11 -12.51
N VAL A 154 15.95 -13.34 -13.24
CA VAL A 154 17.41 -13.28 -13.07
C VAL A 154 17.71 -11.93 -12.42
N GLY A 155 18.29 -11.91 -11.22
CA GLY A 155 18.62 -10.66 -10.55
C GLY A 155 19.83 -9.97 -11.15
N LEU A 156 19.95 -8.69 -10.82
CA LEU A 156 20.92 -7.75 -11.40
C LEU A 156 22.37 -8.26 -11.29
N LYS A 157 22.73 -8.94 -10.20
CA LYS A 157 24.09 -9.48 -9.99
C LYS A 157 24.45 -10.59 -10.97
N CYS A 158 23.47 -11.38 -11.43
CA CYS A 158 23.69 -12.41 -12.44
C CYS A 158 23.57 -11.88 -13.87
N GLN A 159 22.95 -10.70 -14.08
CA GLN A 159 22.88 -10.07 -15.40
C GLN A 159 24.23 -9.47 -15.82
N SER A 160 24.99 -8.89 -14.88
CA SER A 160 26.31 -8.32 -15.17
C SER A 160 27.39 -9.38 -15.44
N GLN A 161 27.30 -10.57 -14.82
CA GLN A 161 28.27 -11.65 -15.03
C GLN A 161 28.18 -12.28 -16.43
N GLY A 162 27.05 -12.18 -17.12
CA GLY A 162 26.87 -12.71 -18.48
C GLY A 162 27.54 -11.87 -19.58
N GLU A 163 27.92 -10.62 -19.27
CA GLU A 163 28.64 -9.74 -20.20
C GLU A 163 30.17 -9.81 -20.00
N ASP A 164 30.63 -10.17 -18.80
CA ASP A 164 32.05 -10.22 -18.43
C ASP A 164 32.77 -11.54 -18.80
N GLU A 165 32.07 -12.66 -19.03
CA GLU A 165 32.74 -13.92 -19.43
C GLU A 165 33.32 -13.92 -20.87
N ARG A 166 33.17 -12.81 -21.61
CA ARG A 166 33.82 -12.62 -22.92
C ARG A 166 35.01 -11.67 -22.91
N ALA A 167 35.35 -11.08 -21.78
CA ALA A 167 36.47 -10.18 -21.69
C ALA A 167 37.27 -10.40 -20.40
N ASN A 168 38.51 -10.86 -20.62
CA ASN A 168 39.72 -10.38 -19.95
C ASN A 168 40.40 -11.35 -18.96
N ASP A 169 41.28 -12.19 -19.53
CA ASP A 169 42.64 -12.36 -19.00
C ASP A 169 43.34 -10.98 -18.99
N ASN A 170 43.38 -10.26 -17.86
CA ASN A 170 44.55 -9.45 -17.48
C ASN A 170 44.46 -8.91 -16.04
N MET A 171 45.61 -8.91 -15.36
CA MET A 171 45.82 -8.41 -13.99
C MET A 171 45.70 -6.87 -13.84
N GLY A 172 45.39 -6.41 -12.62
CA GLY A 172 45.82 -5.08 -12.12
C GLY A 172 44.93 -4.43 -11.05
N GLU A 173 45.38 -4.53 -9.80
CA GLU A 173 45.34 -3.59 -8.65
C GLU A 173 44.26 -2.49 -8.42
N GLU A 174 43.92 -2.38 -7.12
CA GLU A 174 43.55 -1.21 -6.29
C GLU A 174 42.10 -0.65 -6.23
N MET A 175 41.46 -0.97 -5.09
CA MET A 175 40.78 -0.12 -4.08
C MET A 175 40.05 1.17 -4.52
N ASP A 176 38.75 1.28 -4.19
CA ASP A 176 38.30 2.36 -3.28
C ASP A 176 36.94 2.07 -2.62
N VAL A 177 36.80 2.52 -1.38
CA VAL A 177 35.63 2.33 -0.52
C VAL A 177 34.83 3.61 -0.54
N ASP A 178 33.57 3.57 -0.96
CA ASP A 178 32.65 4.65 -0.57
C ASP A 178 31.26 4.14 -0.21
N ARG A 179 30.83 4.58 0.97
CA ARG A 179 29.71 4.10 1.76
C ARG A 179 28.62 5.16 1.67
N VAL A 180 27.55 4.92 0.92
CA VAL A 180 26.38 5.80 0.90
C VAL A 180 25.28 5.17 1.75
N ASN A 181 24.97 5.84 2.86
CA ASN A 181 23.80 5.61 3.69
C ASN A 181 22.52 5.86 2.88
N GLY A 182 21.62 4.88 2.86
CA GLY A 182 20.22 5.07 2.51
C GLY A 182 19.38 4.89 3.76
N GLU A 183 18.90 5.99 4.33
CA GLU A 183 17.78 5.99 5.28
C GLU A 183 16.50 5.88 4.44
N ASP A 184 15.68 4.86 4.72
CA ASP A 184 14.38 4.66 4.08
C ASP A 184 13.36 4.41 5.20
N ASP A 185 12.76 5.51 5.67
CA ASP A 185 11.63 5.49 6.61
C ASP A 185 10.34 5.42 5.80
N SER A 186 9.68 4.26 5.85
CA SER A 186 8.37 4.02 5.25
C SER A 186 7.40 3.58 6.35
N ASP A 187 6.76 4.55 7.00
CA ASP A 187 5.59 4.31 7.85
C ASP A 187 4.34 4.08 6.98
N SER A 188 3.77 2.87 7.07
CA SER A 188 2.48 2.51 6.50
C SER A 188 1.51 2.24 7.64
N GLU A 189 0.68 3.24 7.95
CA GLU A 189 -0.47 3.05 8.84
C GLU A 189 -1.62 2.40 8.07
N GLY A 190 -2.13 1.29 8.60
CA GLY A 190 -3.30 0.60 8.08
C GLY A 190 -4.58 1.24 8.61
N GLU A 191 -5.48 1.62 7.69
CA GLU A 191 -6.83 2.04 8.04
C GLU A 191 -7.78 0.84 8.07
N GLU A 192 -8.24 0.48 9.28
CA GLU A 192 -9.43 -0.34 9.49
C GLU A 192 -10.67 0.57 9.41
N GLY A 193 -11.56 0.36 8.43
CA GLY A 193 -12.75 1.20 8.34
C GLY A 193 -13.81 0.86 7.28
N ASP A 194 -13.91 -0.37 6.77
CA ASP A 194 -14.73 -0.64 5.56
C ASP A 194 -16.19 -1.09 5.78
N ILE A 195 -16.72 -1.13 7.01
CA ILE A 195 -18.06 -1.71 7.23
C ILE A 195 -19.21 -0.70 7.00
N GLN A 196 -18.95 0.61 7.11
CA GLN A 196 -20.03 1.63 7.04
C GLN A 196 -20.26 2.21 5.63
N ALA A 197 -19.28 2.09 4.73
CA ALA A 197 -19.35 2.63 3.37
C ALA A 197 -20.27 1.81 2.44
N GLU A 198 -20.26 0.47 2.55
CA GLU A 198 -21.05 -0.42 1.69
C GLU A 198 -22.58 -0.22 1.82
N ALA A 199 -23.05 0.12 3.03
CA ALA A 199 -24.46 0.38 3.28
C ALA A 199 -24.98 1.65 2.57
N GLN A 200 -24.14 2.67 2.43
CA GLN A 200 -24.51 3.93 1.78
C GLN A 200 -24.51 3.82 0.25
N VAL A 201 -23.56 3.07 -0.32
CA VAL A 201 -23.49 2.82 -1.77
C VAL A 201 -24.73 2.06 -2.27
N THR A 202 -25.18 1.06 -1.50
CA THR A 202 -26.38 0.28 -1.84
C THR A 202 -27.65 1.12 -1.82
N ALA A 203 -27.77 2.07 -0.88
CA ALA A 203 -28.90 2.99 -0.81
C ALA A 203 -28.94 3.96 -2.00
N VAL A 204 -27.79 4.48 -2.43
CA VAL A 204 -27.72 5.43 -3.56
C VAL A 204 -27.99 4.73 -4.89
N LEU A 205 -27.47 3.51 -5.09
CA LEU A 205 -27.74 2.73 -6.30
C LEU A 205 -29.16 2.16 -6.35
N GLY A 206 -29.78 1.87 -5.20
CA GLY A 206 -31.17 1.41 -5.11
C GLY A 206 -32.21 2.48 -5.45
N VAL A 207 -31.88 3.77 -5.31
CA VAL A 207 -32.76 4.89 -5.67
C VAL A 207 -32.71 5.22 -7.18
N ALA A 208 -31.72 4.70 -7.90
CA ALA A 208 -31.57 4.93 -9.35
C ALA A 208 -32.36 3.92 -10.23
N VAL A 209 -33.06 2.96 -9.61
CA VAL A 209 -33.90 1.97 -10.29
C VAL A 209 -35.34 2.09 -9.76
N ASP A 210 -36.00 3.21 -10.08
CA ASP A 210 -37.47 3.35 -10.12
C ASP A 210 -37.85 4.48 -11.09
#